data_AF-A0A959N4C1-F1
#
_entry.id   AF-A0A959N4C1-F1
#
_cell.length_a   1.000
_cell.length_b   1.000
_cell.length_c   1.000
_cell.angle_alpha   90.00
_cell.angle_beta   90.00
_cell.angle_gamma   90.00
#
_symmetry.space_group_name_H-M   'P 1'
#
loop_
_entity.id
_entity.type
_entity.pdbx_description
1 polymer ?
#
loop_
_entity_poly.entity_id
_entity_poly.type
_entity_poly.pdbx_seq_one_letter_code
_entity_poly.pdbx_strand_id
1 'polypeptide(L)'
;MSVKNKAFSFLIIIAICFSLSSCIGVDRQIKLNKDGSGEETMKITFMKEFYGLMSSMSAMMDSARQESFLDSLYNDQIFIDKTKNGYDSIPGVKIIDISSQRNADSSSTFTIKYSFDNLDVLGSSLQKTLEDENDNQDKIPTVVTMMPEGDNIVFHYDYEKPEEEGEIDSTEIAMKNSMMKIFENGYINFEIEFPYEVISSNSTSANGNILKWDYPMKDIFMDSKLNLEAVMKK
;
A
#
# COMPACT_ATOMS: atom_id res chain seq x y z
N MET A 1 -22.77 -46.44 -16.13
CA MET A 1 -22.97 -45.09 -16.71
C MET A 1 -23.40 -44.14 -15.60
N SER A 2 -22.47 -43.39 -15.02
CA SER A 2 -22.77 -42.23 -14.15
C SER A 2 -21.68 -41.19 -14.39
N VAL A 3 -21.87 -40.40 -15.44
CA VAL A 3 -20.93 -39.35 -15.88
C VAL A 3 -21.56 -37.95 -15.70
N LYS A 4 -22.83 -37.86 -15.29
CA LYS A 4 -23.57 -36.59 -15.25
C LYS A 4 -23.36 -35.74 -13.98
N ASN A 5 -22.73 -36.25 -12.92
CA ASN A 5 -22.53 -35.51 -11.67
C ASN A 5 -21.15 -34.85 -11.49
N LYS A 6 -20.16 -35.10 -12.35
CA LYS A 6 -18.82 -34.51 -12.22
C LYS A 6 -18.66 -33.15 -12.92
N ALA A 7 -19.44 -32.89 -13.97
CA ALA A 7 -19.40 -31.62 -14.71
C ALA A 7 -20.01 -30.45 -13.92
N PHE A 8 -21.03 -30.72 -13.10
CA PHE A 8 -21.69 -29.69 -12.30
C PHE A 8 -20.81 -29.23 -11.12
N SER A 9 -20.02 -30.13 -10.55
CA SER A 9 -19.10 -29.80 -9.46
C SER A 9 -17.87 -29.00 -9.94
N PHE A 10 -17.48 -29.14 -11.21
CA PHE A 10 -16.36 -28.39 -11.80
C PHE A 10 -16.75 -26.95 -12.20
N LEU A 11 -18.01 -26.75 -12.61
CA LEU A 11 -18.56 -25.42 -12.94
C LEU A 11 -18.78 -24.54 -11.71
N ILE A 12 -19.11 -25.13 -10.55
CA ILE A 12 -19.28 -24.39 -9.29
C ILE A 12 -17.93 -23.94 -8.71
N ILE A 13 -16.85 -24.71 -8.89
CA ILE A 13 -15.52 -24.33 -8.40
C ILE A 13 -14.91 -23.18 -9.23
N ILE A 14 -15.19 -23.11 -10.53
CA ILE A 14 -14.73 -22.00 -11.39
C ILE A 14 -15.56 -20.71 -11.17
N ALA A 15 -16.83 -20.84 -10.75
CA ALA A 15 -17.68 -19.69 -10.45
C ALA A 15 -17.38 -19.03 -9.08
N ILE A 16 -16.72 -19.74 -8.16
CA ILE A 16 -16.36 -19.22 -6.82
C ILE A 16 -15.05 -18.40 -6.84
N CYS A 17 -14.26 -18.45 -7.92
CA CYS A 17 -13.02 -17.66 -8.03
C CYS A 17 -13.24 -16.18 -8.44
N PHE A 18 -14.47 -15.71 -8.64
CA PHE A 18 -14.75 -14.36 -9.15
C PHE A 18 -15.31 -13.37 -8.11
N SER A 19 -15.30 -13.68 -6.81
CA SER A 19 -15.94 -12.81 -5.80
C SER A 19 -15.01 -12.35 -4.66
N LEU A 20 -13.70 -12.30 -4.88
CA LEU A 20 -12.74 -11.71 -3.94
C LEU A 20 -11.92 -10.61 -4.61
N SER A 21 -12.57 -9.74 -5.39
CA SER A 21 -11.91 -8.53 -5.88
C SER A 21 -11.67 -7.60 -4.68
N SER A 22 -10.40 -7.39 -4.35
CA SER A 22 -9.94 -6.30 -3.49
C SER A 22 -10.49 -4.96 -4.01
N CYS A 23 -10.73 -3.94 -3.18
CA CYS A 23 -10.97 -2.60 -3.76
C CYS A 23 -9.65 -1.87 -4.05
N ILE A 24 -8.60 -2.18 -3.28
CA ILE A 24 -7.26 -1.61 -3.41
C ILE A 24 -6.22 -2.72 -3.25
N GLY A 25 -5.17 -2.68 -4.08
CA GLY A 25 -3.94 -3.44 -3.89
C GLY A 25 -2.73 -2.53 -3.88
N VAL A 26 -1.78 -2.76 -2.98
CA VAL A 26 -0.51 -2.04 -2.93
C VAL A 26 0.63 -3.06 -3.00
N ASP A 27 1.46 -2.96 -4.03
CA ASP A 27 2.68 -3.76 -4.18
C ASP A 27 3.90 -2.84 -4.09
N ARG A 28 4.74 -3.04 -3.07
CA ARG A 28 5.97 -2.28 -2.84
C ARG A 28 7.17 -3.16 -3.15
N GLN A 29 7.97 -2.76 -4.12
CA GLN A 29 9.23 -3.42 -4.47
C GLN A 29 10.38 -2.52 -4.09
N ILE A 30 11.15 -2.89 -3.09
CA ILE A 30 12.20 -2.06 -2.50
C ILE A 30 13.54 -2.76 -2.72
N LYS A 31 14.50 -2.03 -3.28
CA LYS A 31 15.89 -2.47 -3.39
C LYS A 31 16.75 -1.59 -2.50
N LEU A 32 17.38 -2.19 -1.49
CA LEU A 32 18.21 -1.49 -0.52
C LEU A 32 19.70 -1.59 -0.86
N ASN A 33 20.42 -0.49 -0.67
CA ASN A 33 21.87 -0.41 -0.70
C ASN A 33 22.44 -0.49 0.72
N LYS A 34 23.73 -0.82 0.84
CA LYS A 34 24.42 -1.00 2.13
C LYS A 34 24.42 0.25 3.02
N ASP A 35 24.31 1.43 2.41
CA ASP A 35 24.31 2.73 3.09
C ASP A 35 22.91 3.20 3.53
N GLY A 36 21.86 2.42 3.26
CA GLY A 36 20.47 2.76 3.57
C GLY A 36 19.76 3.56 2.49
N SER A 37 20.42 3.90 1.38
CA SER A 37 19.78 4.40 0.16
C SER A 37 19.13 3.27 -0.63
N GLY A 38 18.35 3.59 -1.66
CA GLY A 38 17.74 2.56 -2.49
C GLY A 38 16.82 3.07 -3.58
N GLU A 39 16.10 2.14 -4.18
CA GLU A 39 15.00 2.40 -5.11
C GLU A 39 13.73 1.70 -4.61
N GLU A 40 12.58 2.35 -4.79
CA GLU A 40 11.27 1.73 -4.63
C GLU A 40 10.47 1.84 -5.92
N THR A 41 9.81 0.74 -6.29
CA THR A 41 8.69 0.74 -7.23
C THR A 41 7.42 0.38 -6.47
N MET A 42 6.54 1.37 -6.30
CA MET A 42 5.23 1.20 -5.68
C MET A 42 4.17 1.09 -6.77
N LYS A 43 3.33 0.07 -6.69
CA LYS A 43 2.14 -0.08 -7.55
C LYS A 43 0.89 -0.02 -6.70
N ILE A 44 0.02 0.92 -7.02
CA ILE A 44 -1.27 1.09 -6.36
C ILE A 44 -2.34 0.76 -7.38
N THR A 45 -3.11 -0.30 -7.12
CA THR A 45 -4.18 -0.76 -8.00
C THR A 45 -5.53 -0.45 -7.36
N PHE A 46 -6.32 0.37 -8.04
CA PHE A 46 -7.71 0.67 -7.67
C PHE A 46 -8.66 -0.14 -8.55
N MET A 47 -9.45 -1.01 -7.92
CA MET A 47 -10.43 -1.80 -8.66
C MET A 47 -11.66 -0.96 -9.04
N LYS A 48 -12.47 -1.48 -9.96
CA LYS A 48 -13.68 -0.79 -10.45
C LYS A 48 -14.63 -0.41 -9.30
N GLU A 49 -14.73 -1.26 -8.29
CA GLU A 49 -15.57 -1.09 -7.11
C GLU A 49 -15.12 0.12 -6.27
N PHE A 50 -13.81 0.37 -6.20
CA PHE A 50 -13.26 1.54 -5.53
C PHE A 50 -13.80 2.84 -6.13
N TYR A 51 -13.80 2.96 -7.46
CA TYR A 51 -14.32 4.14 -8.16
C TYR A 51 -15.80 4.39 -7.85
N GLY A 52 -16.60 3.32 -7.81
CA GLY A 52 -18.02 3.41 -7.47
C GLY A 52 -18.25 3.88 -6.04
N LEU A 53 -17.49 3.32 -5.09
CA LEU A 53 -17.58 3.71 -3.69
C LEU A 53 -17.10 5.16 -3.49
N MET A 54 -15.94 5.53 -4.03
CA MET A 54 -15.40 6.88 -3.89
C MET A 54 -16.31 7.93 -4.55
N SER A 55 -16.92 7.60 -5.69
CA SER A 55 -17.92 8.47 -6.31
C SER A 55 -19.13 8.69 -5.40
N SER A 56 -19.62 7.63 -4.74
CA SER A 56 -20.72 7.75 -3.78
C SER A 56 -20.35 8.59 -2.55
N MET A 57 -19.12 8.48 -2.05
CA MET A 57 -18.61 9.31 -0.96
C MET A 57 -18.45 10.77 -1.37
N SER A 58 -17.99 11.02 -2.61
CA SER A 58 -17.81 12.39 -3.13
C SER A 58 -19.12 13.18 -3.16
N ALA A 59 -20.27 12.52 -3.30
CA ALA A 59 -21.59 13.16 -3.30
C ALA A 59 -21.97 13.75 -1.94
N MET A 60 -21.22 13.42 -0.87
CA MET A 60 -21.38 13.98 0.47
C MET A 60 -20.45 15.17 0.73
N MET A 61 -19.55 15.49 -0.20
CA MET A 61 -18.60 16.61 -0.10
C MET A 61 -19.21 17.91 -0.63
N ASP A 62 -18.64 19.06 -0.28
CA ASP A 62 -18.98 20.32 -0.97
C ASP A 62 -18.54 20.28 -2.43
N SER A 63 -19.18 21.10 -3.28
CA SER A 63 -19.02 21.02 -4.73
C SER A 63 -17.60 21.24 -5.22
N ALA A 64 -16.81 22.10 -4.55
CA ALA A 64 -15.44 22.40 -4.96
C ALA A 64 -14.50 21.24 -4.60
N ARG A 65 -14.66 20.66 -3.41
CA ARG A 65 -13.90 19.46 -3.01
C ARG A 65 -14.30 18.24 -3.81
N GLN A 66 -15.58 18.09 -4.11
CA GLN A 66 -16.10 17.01 -4.95
C GLN A 66 -15.46 17.01 -6.34
N GLU A 67 -15.41 18.18 -7.01
CA GLU A 67 -14.83 18.32 -8.34
C GLU A 67 -13.33 17.99 -8.34
N SER A 68 -12.55 18.59 -7.43
CA SER A 68 -11.11 18.30 -7.29
C SER A 68 -10.84 16.82 -7.00
N PHE A 69 -11.66 16.20 -6.16
CA PHE A 69 -11.54 14.79 -5.80
C PHE A 69 -11.85 13.87 -6.99
N LEU A 70 -12.97 14.10 -7.69
CA LEU A 70 -13.35 13.32 -8.87
C LEU A 70 -12.35 13.48 -10.02
N ASP A 71 -11.84 14.69 -10.23
CA ASP A 71 -10.80 14.95 -11.23
C ASP A 71 -9.52 14.17 -10.91
N SER A 72 -9.08 14.15 -9.66
CA SER A 72 -7.90 13.38 -9.25
C SER A 72 -8.11 11.87 -9.38
N LEU A 73 -9.34 11.41 -9.18
CA LEU A 73 -9.71 10.01 -9.25
C LEU A 73 -9.80 9.52 -10.71
N TYR A 74 -10.38 10.31 -11.62
CA TYR A 74 -10.67 9.90 -13.00
C TYR A 74 -9.71 10.45 -14.06
N ASN A 75 -8.88 11.43 -13.73
CA ASN A 75 -7.88 11.99 -14.64
C ASN A 75 -6.47 11.58 -14.19
N ASP A 76 -5.91 10.59 -14.89
CA ASP A 76 -4.57 10.06 -14.64
C ASP A 76 -3.50 11.17 -14.62
N GLN A 77 -3.61 12.19 -15.47
CA GLN A 77 -2.62 13.25 -15.53
C GLN A 77 -2.66 14.13 -14.27
N ILE A 78 -3.84 14.43 -13.76
CA ILE A 78 -4.01 15.20 -12.51
C ILE A 78 -3.44 14.41 -11.34
N PHE A 79 -3.71 13.10 -11.27
CA PHE A 79 -3.12 12.22 -10.26
C PHE A 79 -1.60 12.25 -10.35
N ILE A 80 -1.04 12.02 -11.54
CA ILE A 80 0.42 12.00 -11.78
C ILE A 80 1.06 13.32 -11.36
N ASP A 81 0.49 14.46 -11.76
CA ASP A 81 1.06 15.77 -11.45
C ASP A 81 1.00 16.07 -9.95
N LYS A 82 -0.10 15.71 -9.27
CA LYS A 82 -0.21 15.80 -7.80
C LYS A 82 0.82 14.91 -7.10
N THR A 83 0.97 13.65 -7.53
CA THR A 83 1.97 12.75 -6.95
C THR A 83 3.38 13.27 -7.16
N LYS A 84 3.72 13.76 -8.37
CA LYS A 84 5.04 14.38 -8.63
C LYS A 84 5.32 15.53 -7.68
N ASN A 85 4.38 16.47 -7.55
CA ASN A 85 4.52 17.62 -6.65
C ASN A 85 4.70 17.19 -5.19
N GLY A 86 3.96 16.17 -4.75
CA GLY A 86 4.11 15.59 -3.41
C GLY A 86 5.51 15.05 -3.16
N TYR A 87 6.08 14.32 -4.12
CA TYR A 87 7.43 13.73 -4.00
C TYR A 87 8.56 14.74 -4.17
N ASP A 88 8.40 15.76 -5.02
CA ASP A 88 9.40 16.83 -5.20
C ASP A 88 9.63 17.62 -3.91
N SER A 89 8.67 17.58 -2.98
CA SER A 89 8.78 18.22 -1.66
C SER A 89 9.56 17.40 -0.63
N ILE A 90 9.90 16.14 -0.91
CA ILE A 90 10.54 15.22 0.04
C ILE A 90 12.06 15.24 -0.13
N PRO A 91 12.84 15.73 0.86
CA PRO A 91 14.30 15.73 0.77
C PRO A 91 14.87 14.32 0.62
N GLY A 92 15.85 14.17 -0.29
CA GLY A 92 16.52 12.90 -0.53
C GLY A 92 15.70 11.91 -1.36
N VAL A 93 14.62 12.36 -2.01
CA VAL A 93 13.81 11.56 -2.93
C VAL A 93 13.94 12.11 -4.35
N LYS A 94 14.00 11.20 -5.31
CA LYS A 94 13.99 11.55 -6.73
C LYS A 94 13.07 10.61 -7.50
N ILE A 95 12.02 11.16 -8.08
CA ILE A 95 11.16 10.43 -9.02
C ILE A 95 11.97 9.96 -10.23
N ILE A 96 11.87 8.68 -10.54
CA ILE A 96 12.44 8.04 -11.73
C ILE A 96 11.37 7.92 -12.82
N ASP A 97 10.18 7.45 -12.44
CA ASP A 97 9.04 7.28 -13.34
C ASP A 97 7.72 7.35 -12.57
N ILE A 98 6.68 7.92 -13.19
CA ILE A 98 5.30 7.78 -12.71
C ILE A 98 4.41 7.51 -13.92
N SER A 99 3.64 6.43 -13.86
CA SER A 99 2.74 6.02 -14.92
C SER A 99 1.40 5.53 -14.37
N SER A 100 0.36 5.62 -15.19
CA SER A 100 -0.95 5.02 -14.94
C SER A 100 -1.29 4.09 -16.09
N GLN A 101 -1.98 3.00 -15.79
CA GLN A 101 -2.52 2.08 -16.77
C GLN A 101 -3.93 1.66 -16.37
N ARG A 102 -4.85 1.75 -17.33
CA ARG A 102 -6.15 1.06 -17.24
C ARG A 102 -5.98 -0.41 -17.60
N ASN A 103 -6.40 -1.29 -16.71
CA ASN A 103 -6.34 -2.73 -16.88
C ASN A 103 -7.57 -3.28 -17.62
N ALA A 104 -7.48 -4.50 -18.12
CA ALA A 104 -8.55 -5.14 -18.89
C ALA A 104 -9.84 -5.37 -18.08
N ASP A 105 -9.71 -5.51 -16.76
CA ASP A 105 -10.82 -5.65 -15.81
C ASP A 105 -11.42 -4.32 -15.36
N SER A 106 -11.02 -3.19 -15.97
CA SER A 106 -11.42 -1.84 -15.58
C SER A 106 -10.88 -1.37 -14.23
N SER A 107 -9.91 -2.07 -13.62
CA SER A 107 -9.07 -1.47 -12.59
C SER A 107 -8.06 -0.50 -13.20
N SER A 108 -7.51 0.39 -12.39
CA SER A 108 -6.37 1.23 -12.80
C SER A 108 -5.19 0.95 -11.87
N THR A 109 -4.00 0.81 -12.43
CA THR A 109 -2.75 0.66 -11.70
C THR A 109 -1.88 1.88 -11.91
N PHE A 110 -1.54 2.54 -10.82
CA PHE A 110 -0.57 3.63 -10.76
C PHE A 110 0.77 3.05 -10.33
N THR A 111 1.82 3.31 -11.10
CA THR A 111 3.19 2.90 -10.78
C THR A 111 4.01 4.14 -10.49
N ILE A 112 4.64 4.17 -9.31
CA ILE A 112 5.54 5.23 -8.86
C ILE A 112 6.89 4.58 -8.65
N LYS A 113 7.89 4.99 -9.41
CA LYS A 113 9.28 4.56 -9.25
C LYS A 113 10.12 5.75 -8.80
N TYR A 114 10.87 5.58 -7.71
CA TYR A 114 11.72 6.63 -7.17
C TYR A 114 12.97 6.06 -6.50
N SER A 115 14.01 6.87 -6.41
CA SER A 115 15.18 6.59 -5.56
C SER A 115 15.12 7.41 -4.28
N PHE A 116 15.69 6.90 -3.21
CA PHE A 116 15.78 7.57 -1.91
C PHE A 116 17.19 7.46 -1.32
N ASP A 117 17.58 8.50 -0.57
CA ASP A 117 18.90 8.59 0.07
C ASP A 117 18.91 7.96 1.48
N ASN A 118 17.76 7.84 2.13
CA ASN A 118 17.62 7.33 3.49
C ASN A 118 16.32 6.53 3.70
N LEU A 119 16.32 5.64 4.69
CA LEU A 119 15.22 4.72 4.98
C LEU A 119 13.96 5.40 5.52
N ASP A 120 14.07 6.57 6.16
CA ASP A 120 12.92 7.27 6.74
C ASP A 120 11.86 7.63 5.69
N VAL A 121 12.29 7.81 4.43
CA VAL A 121 11.39 8.01 3.29
C VAL A 121 10.40 6.86 3.13
N LEU A 122 10.84 5.61 3.33
CA LEU A 122 10.00 4.43 3.13
C LEU A 122 8.79 4.39 4.06
N GLY A 123 8.87 5.06 5.21
CA GLY A 123 7.77 5.18 6.16
C GLY A 123 6.74 6.26 5.83
N SER A 124 7.11 7.25 5.01
CA SER A 124 6.26 8.41 4.70
C SER A 124 5.77 8.46 3.24
N SER A 125 6.35 7.67 2.34
CA SER A 125 6.03 7.70 0.91
C SER A 125 4.60 7.28 0.58
N LEU A 126 4.07 6.24 1.24
CA LEU A 126 2.68 5.81 1.06
C LEU A 126 1.70 6.86 1.58
N GLN A 127 1.97 7.44 2.76
CA GLN A 127 1.17 8.50 3.36
C GLN A 127 1.08 9.71 2.41
N LYS A 128 2.22 10.17 1.89
CA LYS A 128 2.30 11.31 0.95
C LYS A 128 1.60 11.07 -0.38
N THR A 129 1.36 9.81 -0.75
CA THR A 129 0.63 9.46 -1.98
C THR A 129 -0.89 9.50 -1.77
N LEU A 130 -1.36 9.36 -0.52
CA LEU A 130 -2.77 9.21 -0.19
C LEU A 130 -3.38 10.44 0.52
N GLU A 131 -2.56 11.34 1.06
CA GLU A 131 -3.02 12.54 1.76
C GLU A 131 -3.24 13.74 0.84
N ASP A 132 -4.28 14.53 1.17
CA ASP A 132 -4.49 15.88 0.62
C ASP A 132 -3.71 16.88 1.47
N GLU A 133 -3.12 17.91 0.85
CA GLU A 133 -2.18 18.87 1.47
C GLU A 133 -2.75 19.66 2.67
N ASN A 134 -4.06 19.54 2.93
CA ASN A 134 -4.80 20.30 3.94
C ASN A 134 -5.06 19.56 5.26
N ASP A 135 -4.70 18.29 5.37
CA ASP A 135 -5.00 17.51 6.59
C ASP A 135 -3.79 17.51 7.54
N ASN A 136 -3.90 18.30 8.61
CA ASN A 136 -2.96 18.29 9.75
C ASN A 136 -3.19 17.06 10.65
N GLN A 137 -3.42 15.88 10.05
CA GLN A 137 -3.53 14.66 10.85
C GLN A 137 -2.14 14.26 11.36
N ASP A 138 -2.10 13.81 12.61
CA ASP A 138 -0.88 13.39 13.28
C ASP A 138 -0.14 12.36 12.42
N LYS A 139 1.13 12.68 12.10
CA LYS A 139 2.01 11.79 11.33
C LYS A 139 1.96 10.40 11.93
N ILE A 140 1.49 9.41 11.17
CA ILE A 140 1.55 8.03 11.63
C ILE A 140 3.03 7.64 11.68
N PRO A 141 3.58 7.26 12.85
CA PRO A 141 5.00 6.97 12.98
C PRO A 141 5.27 5.61 12.35
N THR A 142 5.69 5.62 11.08
CA THR A 142 6.40 4.49 10.51
C THR A 142 7.89 4.70 10.74
N VAL A 143 8.54 3.74 11.37
CA VAL A 143 9.97 3.76 11.68
C VAL A 143 10.65 2.68 10.85
N VAL A 144 11.65 3.07 10.06
CA VAL A 144 12.42 2.14 9.23
C VAL A 144 13.89 2.27 9.58
N THR A 145 14.53 1.17 9.99
CA THR A 145 15.92 1.16 10.41
C THR A 145 16.69 0.00 9.79
N MET A 146 17.99 0.22 9.60
CA MET A 146 18.95 -0.84 9.24
C MET A 146 20.26 -0.57 9.97
N MET A 147 20.51 -1.28 11.06
CA MET A 147 21.60 -0.98 11.98
C MET A 147 22.47 -2.21 12.28
N PRO A 148 23.78 -2.02 12.55
CA PRO A 148 24.64 -3.12 12.96
C PRO A 148 24.34 -3.57 14.40
N GLU A 149 24.21 -4.87 14.60
CA GLU A 149 24.11 -5.52 15.92
C GLU A 149 25.13 -6.66 16.01
N GLY A 150 26.27 -6.38 16.65
CA GLY A 150 27.41 -7.31 16.68
C GLY A 150 27.96 -7.57 15.28
N ASP A 151 27.96 -8.85 14.88
CA ASP A 151 28.41 -9.31 13.55
C ASP A 151 27.29 -9.28 12.48
N ASN A 152 26.09 -8.83 12.87
CA ASN A 152 24.92 -8.80 12.00
C ASN A 152 24.50 -7.36 11.67
N ILE A 153 23.66 -7.23 10.64
CA ILE A 153 22.86 -6.04 10.34
C ILE A 153 21.40 -6.42 10.56
N VAL A 154 20.65 -5.63 11.31
CA VAL A 154 19.23 -5.85 11.57
C VAL A 154 18.42 -4.76 10.90
N PHE A 155 17.42 -5.17 10.11
CA PHE A 155 16.44 -4.31 9.48
C PHE A 155 15.10 -4.42 10.21
N HIS A 156 14.49 -3.27 10.48
CA HIS A 156 13.13 -3.17 10.99
C HIS A 156 12.33 -2.18 10.15
N TYR A 157 11.10 -2.56 9.82
CA TYR A 157 10.05 -1.65 9.36
C TYR A 157 8.88 -1.81 10.32
N ASP A 158 8.59 -0.79 11.10
CA ASP A 158 7.53 -0.78 12.10
C ASP A 158 6.52 0.32 11.78
N TYR A 159 5.28 -0.08 11.57
CA TYR A 159 4.13 0.79 11.54
C TYR A 159 3.30 0.50 12.78
N GLU A 160 3.00 1.55 13.55
CA GLU A 160 2.08 1.47 14.69
C GLU A 160 1.17 2.71 14.64
N LYS A 161 -0.13 2.49 14.53
CA LYS A 161 -1.09 3.58 14.57
C LYS A 161 -1.16 4.11 16.02
N PRO A 162 -1.06 5.44 16.24
CA PRO A 162 -1.23 6.00 17.57
C PRO A 162 -2.64 5.73 18.11
N GLU A 163 -2.77 5.54 19.43
CA GLU A 163 -4.08 5.39 20.07
C GLU A 163 -4.90 6.69 19.88
N GLU A 164 -6.10 6.56 19.32
CA GLU A 164 -7.04 7.68 19.17
C GLU A 164 -7.63 8.02 20.56
N GLU A 165 -7.20 9.12 21.17
CA GLU A 165 -7.81 9.66 22.39
C GLU A 165 -8.98 10.60 22.05
N GLY A 166 -10.23 10.18 22.28
CA GLY A 166 -11.41 11.03 22.11
C GLY A 166 -12.76 10.28 22.09
N GLU A 167 -13.86 11.00 22.32
CA GLU A 167 -15.21 10.48 22.03
C GLU A 167 -15.43 10.45 20.52
N ILE A 168 -15.47 9.25 19.94
CA ILE A 168 -15.78 9.04 18.52
C ILE A 168 -17.29 9.26 18.32
N ASP A 169 -17.69 10.26 17.53
CA ASP A 169 -19.11 10.45 17.18
C ASP A 169 -19.59 9.35 16.20
N SER A 170 -20.89 9.07 16.27
CA SER A 170 -21.63 8.20 15.34
C SER A 170 -21.33 8.43 13.85
N THR A 171 -21.08 9.68 13.44
CA THR A 171 -20.70 10.03 12.07
C THR A 171 -19.32 9.49 11.69
N GLU A 172 -18.36 9.62 12.61
CA GLU A 172 -16.99 9.14 12.44
C GLU A 172 -16.93 7.61 12.44
N ILE A 173 -17.72 6.95 13.30
CA ILE A 173 -17.91 5.49 13.29
C ILE A 173 -18.47 5.03 11.93
N ALA A 174 -19.48 5.72 11.40
CA ALA A 174 -20.06 5.39 10.10
C ALA A 174 -19.06 5.56 8.95
N MET A 175 -18.23 6.60 9.00
CA MET A 175 -17.18 6.84 8.00
C MET A 175 -16.05 5.80 8.09
N LYS A 176 -15.58 5.48 9.30
CA LYS A 176 -14.59 4.43 9.57
C LYS A 176 -15.07 3.06 9.09
N ASN A 177 -16.33 2.72 9.36
CA ASN A 177 -16.95 1.49 8.86
C ASN A 177 -17.06 1.46 7.33
N SER A 178 -17.29 2.61 6.70
CA SER A 178 -17.33 2.73 5.24
C SER A 178 -15.93 2.59 4.62
N MET A 179 -14.90 3.14 5.26
CA MET A 179 -13.50 2.96 4.85
C MET A 179 -13.03 1.51 5.03
N MET A 180 -13.41 0.84 6.12
CA MET A 180 -13.07 -0.58 6.31
C MET A 180 -13.59 -1.47 5.17
N LYS A 181 -14.73 -1.14 4.56
CA LYS A 181 -15.24 -1.87 3.38
C LYS A 181 -14.35 -1.70 2.14
N ILE A 182 -13.62 -0.60 2.01
CA ILE A 182 -12.62 -0.42 0.95
C ILE A 182 -11.49 -1.43 1.16
N PHE A 183 -11.06 -1.60 2.41
CA PHE A 183 -9.89 -2.38 2.76
C PHE A 183 -10.17 -3.84 3.07
N GLU A 184 -11.44 -4.24 3.17
CA GLU A 184 -11.89 -5.57 3.61
C GLU A 184 -11.24 -6.71 2.80
N ASN A 185 -11.05 -6.49 1.51
CA ASN A 185 -10.37 -7.43 0.60
C ASN A 185 -9.04 -6.87 0.08
N GLY A 186 -8.58 -5.71 0.57
CA GLY A 186 -7.34 -5.08 0.13
C GLY A 186 -6.11 -5.82 0.60
N TYR A 187 -4.97 -5.58 -0.06
CA TYR A 187 -3.69 -6.16 0.31
C TYR A 187 -2.55 -5.13 0.23
N ILE A 188 -1.54 -5.32 1.06
CA ILE A 188 -0.23 -4.66 0.94
C ILE A 188 0.84 -5.75 0.90
N ASN A 189 1.58 -5.78 -0.20
CA ASN A 189 2.71 -6.69 -0.36
C ASN A 189 4.01 -5.88 -0.35
N PHE A 190 5.00 -6.37 0.38
CA PHE A 190 6.35 -5.87 0.38
C PHE A 190 7.26 -6.93 -0.20
N GLU A 191 8.07 -6.57 -1.19
CA GLU A 191 9.18 -7.36 -1.71
C GLU A 191 10.44 -6.53 -1.53
N ILE A 192 11.34 -6.96 -0.63
CA ILE A 192 12.56 -6.23 -0.31
C ILE A 192 13.78 -7.04 -0.71
N GLU A 193 14.58 -6.49 -1.62
CA GLU A 193 15.92 -7.00 -1.95
C GLU A 193 16.95 -6.34 -1.02
N PHE A 194 17.52 -7.14 -0.12
CA PHE A 194 18.52 -6.71 0.85
C PHE A 194 19.95 -6.75 0.27
N PRO A 195 20.86 -5.85 0.69
CA PRO A 195 22.23 -5.79 0.17
C PRO A 195 23.19 -6.79 0.85
N TYR A 196 22.68 -7.61 1.75
CA TYR A 196 23.43 -8.57 2.57
C TYR A 196 22.78 -9.97 2.50
N GLU A 197 23.53 -10.99 2.94
CA GLU A 197 23.01 -12.35 3.09
C GLU A 197 22.01 -12.39 4.26
N VAL A 198 20.75 -12.76 4.00
CA VAL A 198 19.73 -12.90 5.05
C VAL A 198 19.98 -14.17 5.85
N ILE A 199 20.04 -14.02 7.18
CA ILE A 199 20.21 -15.10 8.16
C ILE A 199 18.84 -15.55 8.68
N SER A 200 17.97 -14.59 9.03
CA SER A 200 16.61 -14.86 9.52
C SER A 200 15.68 -13.70 9.19
N SER A 201 14.38 -13.96 9.14
CA SER A 201 13.35 -12.93 8.97
C SER A 201 12.00 -13.44 9.44
N ASN A 202 11.05 -12.51 9.64
CA ASN A 202 9.63 -12.83 9.84
C ASN A 202 8.83 -12.81 8.51
N SER A 203 9.51 -12.91 7.36
CA SER A 203 8.90 -12.85 6.04
C SER A 203 7.96 -14.04 5.76
N THR A 204 6.91 -13.79 4.96
CA THR A 204 6.01 -14.82 4.46
C THR A 204 6.72 -15.77 3.50
N SER A 205 7.67 -15.24 2.71
CA SER A 205 8.53 -16.06 1.86
C SER A 205 9.89 -15.41 1.61
N ALA A 206 10.89 -16.25 1.28
CA ALA A 206 12.27 -15.83 1.05
C ALA A 206 12.88 -16.55 -0.17
N ASN A 207 13.68 -15.81 -0.94
CA ASN A 207 14.52 -16.34 -2.02
C ASN A 207 15.88 -15.62 -2.02
N GLY A 208 16.87 -16.22 -1.38
CA GLY A 208 18.18 -15.59 -1.19
C GLY A 208 18.05 -14.34 -0.32
N ASN A 209 18.48 -13.19 -0.86
CA ASN A 209 18.39 -11.88 -0.22
C ASN A 209 17.08 -11.13 -0.51
N ILE A 210 16.12 -11.75 -1.20
CA ILE A 210 14.81 -11.17 -1.50
C ILE A 210 13.79 -11.77 -0.54
N LEU A 211 13.15 -10.92 0.25
CA LEU A 211 12.13 -11.30 1.23
C LEU A 211 10.78 -10.70 0.85
N LYS A 212 9.70 -11.44 1.14
CA LYS A 212 8.32 -11.01 0.88
C LYS A 212 7.44 -11.05 2.11
N TRP A 213 6.65 -10.01 2.29
CA TRP A 213 5.59 -9.94 3.29
C TRP A 213 4.27 -9.60 2.63
N ASP A 214 3.25 -10.39 2.95
CA ASP A 214 1.92 -10.25 2.38
C ASP A 214 0.95 -9.96 3.53
N TYR A 215 0.32 -8.79 3.53
CA TYR A 215 -0.61 -8.36 4.56
C TYR A 215 -1.98 -8.04 3.97
N PRO A 216 -3.07 -8.63 4.50
CA PRO A 216 -4.40 -8.10 4.28
C PRO A 216 -4.47 -6.67 4.84
N MET A 217 -4.94 -5.71 4.04
CA MET A 217 -5.05 -4.32 4.49
C MET A 217 -5.92 -4.21 5.75
N LYS A 218 -7.02 -4.99 5.82
CA LYS A 218 -7.89 -5.04 6.99
C LYS A 218 -7.12 -5.29 8.30
N ASP A 219 -6.08 -6.12 8.28
CA ASP A 219 -5.31 -6.48 9.48
C ASP A 219 -4.47 -5.27 9.91
N ILE A 220 -3.87 -4.54 8.97
CA ILE A 220 -3.14 -3.30 9.25
C ILE A 220 -4.08 -2.22 9.82
N PHE A 221 -5.29 -2.10 9.27
CA PHE A 221 -6.28 -1.12 9.73
C PHE A 221 -6.96 -1.49 11.06
N MET A 222 -7.08 -2.79 11.37
CA MET A 222 -7.70 -3.28 12.62
C MET A 222 -6.69 -3.46 13.74
N ASP A 223 -5.62 -4.21 13.48
CA ASP A 223 -4.58 -4.55 14.47
C ASP A 223 -3.60 -3.39 14.68
N SER A 224 -3.68 -2.35 13.84
CA SER A 224 -2.95 -1.10 13.97
C SER A 224 -1.42 -1.26 13.99
N LYS A 225 -0.92 -2.43 13.59
CA LYS A 225 0.50 -2.76 13.65
C LYS A 225 0.93 -3.54 12.41
N LEU A 226 2.09 -3.19 11.88
CA LEU A 226 2.79 -3.94 10.85
C LEU A 226 4.29 -3.93 11.19
N ASN A 227 4.92 -5.09 11.11
CA ASN A 227 6.32 -5.28 11.47
C ASN A 227 7.01 -6.19 10.45
N LEU A 228 8.05 -5.69 9.79
CA LEU A 228 8.93 -6.47 8.94
C LEU A 228 10.31 -6.48 9.60
N GLU A 229 10.87 -7.67 9.78
CA GLU A 229 12.16 -7.87 10.42
C GLU A 229 13.03 -8.78 9.55
N ALA A 230 14.30 -8.38 9.37
CA ALA A 230 15.32 -9.22 8.77
C ALA A 230 16.66 -9.05 9.48
N VAL A 231 17.30 -10.16 9.82
CA VAL A 231 18.66 -10.22 10.32
C VAL A 231 19.56 -10.70 9.20
N MET A 232 20.64 -9.97 8.96
CA MET A 232 21.55 -10.19 7.85
C MET A 232 22.99 -10.28 8.33
N LYS A 233 23.81 -10.96 7.56
CA LYS A 233 25.25 -11.06 7.79
C LYS A 233 25.97 -9.83 7.23
N LYS A 234 26.79 -9.18 8.04
CA LYS A 234 27.55 -7.98 7.65
C LYS A 234 28.55 -8.24 6.52
#